data_AF-A0A0P4URH0-F1
#
_entry.id   AF-A0A0P4URH0-F1
#
_cell.length_a   1.000
_cell.length_b   1.000
_cell.length_c   1.000
_cell.angle_alpha   90.00
_cell.angle_beta   90.00
_cell.angle_gamma   90.00
#
_symmetry.space_group_name_H-M   'P 1'
#
loop_
_entity.id
_entity.type
_entity.pdbx_description
1 polymer ?
#
loop_
_entity_poly.entity_id
_entity_poly.type
_entity_poly.pdbx_seq_one_letter_code
_entity_poly.pdbx_strand_id
1 'polypeptide(L)'
;MDREKFYDRVRNNLFGGRLRQSQVEGMEAILNFWEAPPIAPTGEFKINWDIRSLGWLAYMLATVYHETAFTMQPIDEVGSVEYFTERYEGWDELGNNQPGDGAKFHGRGYVQLTGRRNYTTMTPIVRQFYPNCPDFTVDPDAVNNPKFAAVILFYGMFMGSFTGHALKHYIGDPDKGQKVDFYNARRIINGLDRAKLIADYAVKFNTALEGADAKSKPLSSAI
;
A
#
# COMPACT_ATOMS: atom_id res chain seq x y z
N MET A 1 -13.53 4.20 12.40
CA MET A 1 -12.86 3.67 13.61
C MET A 1 -12.60 4.80 14.60
N ASP A 2 -12.25 4.50 15.84
CA ASP A 2 -11.77 5.50 16.81
C ASP A 2 -10.29 5.82 16.54
N ARG A 3 -10.03 6.97 15.89
CA ARG A 3 -8.67 7.37 15.51
C ARG A 3 -7.77 7.62 16.73
N GLU A 4 -8.30 8.15 17.82
CA GLU A 4 -7.52 8.44 19.03
C GLU A 4 -6.98 7.15 19.64
N LYS A 5 -7.86 6.17 19.86
CA LYS A 5 -7.44 4.83 20.34
C LYS A 5 -6.44 4.16 19.42
N PHE A 6 -6.65 4.26 18.10
CA PHE A 6 -5.72 3.70 17.12
C PHE A 6 -4.32 4.33 17.27
N TYR A 7 -4.25 5.66 17.27
CA TYR A 7 -2.97 6.38 17.33
C TYR A 7 -2.25 6.19 18.66
N ASP A 8 -2.97 6.10 19.78
CA ASP A 8 -2.39 5.78 21.09
C ASP A 8 -1.73 4.40 21.11
N ARG A 9 -2.38 3.40 20.51
CA ARG A 9 -1.86 2.03 20.44
C ARG A 9 -0.63 1.92 19.54
N VAL A 10 -0.68 2.48 18.33
CA VAL A 10 0.49 2.41 17.41
C VAL A 10 1.66 3.22 17.93
N ARG A 11 1.42 4.39 18.56
CA ARG A 11 2.47 5.21 19.18
C ARG A 11 3.33 4.38 20.13
N ASN A 12 2.70 3.62 21.01
CA ASN A 12 3.40 2.84 22.03
C ASN A 12 4.02 1.54 21.48
N ASN A 13 3.33 0.84 20.58
CA ASN A 13 3.74 -0.52 20.17
C ASN A 13 4.66 -0.56 18.93
N LEU A 14 4.61 0.47 18.09
CA LEU A 14 5.31 0.55 16.81
C LEU A 14 6.29 1.73 16.77
N PHE A 15 5.89 2.91 17.26
CA PHE A 15 6.68 4.14 17.11
C PHE A 15 7.44 4.57 18.37
N GLY A 16 7.71 3.65 19.30
CA GLY A 16 8.60 3.90 20.44
C GLY A 16 8.11 5.01 21.39
N GLY A 17 6.79 5.18 21.53
CA GLY A 17 6.18 6.17 22.43
C GLY A 17 6.03 7.57 21.84
N ARG A 18 6.50 7.82 20.60
CA ARG A 18 6.36 9.13 19.94
C ARG A 18 5.89 8.99 18.51
N LEU A 19 4.91 9.81 18.13
CA LEU A 19 4.40 9.85 16.76
C LEU A 19 4.64 11.24 16.17
N ARG A 20 5.23 11.31 14.98
CA ARG A 20 5.38 12.57 14.23
C ARG A 20 4.09 12.88 13.49
N GLN A 21 3.82 14.16 13.28
CA GLN A 21 2.66 14.59 12.50
C GLN A 21 2.66 14.00 11.08
N SER A 22 3.83 13.95 10.42
CA SER A 22 3.98 13.32 9.11
C SER A 22 3.65 11.81 9.13
N GLN A 23 3.92 11.10 10.23
CA GLN A 23 3.54 9.69 10.35
C GLN A 23 2.02 9.52 10.47
N VAL A 24 1.37 10.44 11.21
CA VAL A 24 -0.10 10.50 11.30
C VAL A 24 -0.70 10.74 9.91
N GLU A 25 -0.22 11.75 9.19
CA GLU A 25 -0.71 12.10 7.84
C GLU A 25 -0.58 10.95 6.83
N GLY A 26 0.54 10.24 6.88
CA GLY A 26 0.78 9.08 6.03
C GLY A 26 -0.20 7.93 6.32
N MET A 27 -0.41 7.63 7.61
CA MET A 27 -1.43 6.66 8.01
C MET A 27 -2.85 7.13 7.65
N GLU A 28 -3.16 8.41 7.85
CA GLU A 28 -4.47 8.98 7.50
C GLU A 28 -4.76 8.82 6.01
N ALA A 29 -3.79 8.98 5.11
CA ALA A 29 -4.01 8.76 3.69
C ALA A 29 -4.52 7.32 3.39
N ILE A 30 -3.96 6.32 4.06
CA ILE A 30 -4.33 4.90 3.90
C ILE A 30 -5.68 4.63 4.57
N LEU A 31 -5.87 5.11 5.80
CA LEU A 31 -7.08 4.86 6.58
C LEU A 31 -8.31 5.57 5.99
N ASN A 32 -8.15 6.79 5.49
CA ASN A 32 -9.23 7.53 4.84
C ASN A 32 -9.64 6.84 3.54
N PHE A 33 -8.68 6.33 2.75
CA PHE A 33 -9.01 5.52 1.59
C PHE A 33 -9.77 4.26 1.99
N TRP A 34 -9.33 3.52 3.02
CA TRP A 34 -10.00 2.31 3.54
C TRP A 34 -11.47 2.53 3.93
N GLU A 35 -11.75 3.65 4.60
CA GLU A 35 -13.07 3.95 5.16
C GLU A 35 -14.01 4.54 4.11
N ALA A 36 -13.53 5.49 3.30
CA ALA A 36 -14.33 6.23 2.34
C ALA A 36 -13.47 6.68 1.15
N PRO A 37 -13.26 5.82 0.13
CA PRO A 37 -12.56 6.23 -1.08
C PRO A 37 -13.34 7.36 -1.77
N PRO A 38 -12.65 8.30 -2.45
CA PRO A 38 -13.28 9.49 -3.05
C PRO A 38 -14.33 9.16 -4.11
N ILE A 39 -14.18 8.02 -4.77
CA ILE A 39 -15.13 7.46 -5.74
C ILE A 39 -15.34 6.00 -5.34
N ALA A 40 -16.60 5.55 -5.40
CA ALA A 40 -16.95 4.19 -5.03
C ALA A 40 -16.25 3.15 -5.93
N PRO A 41 -15.62 2.11 -5.36
CA PRO A 41 -15.05 0.99 -6.11
C PRO A 41 -16.05 0.34 -7.08
N THR A 42 -15.58 0.00 -8.27
CA THR A 42 -16.35 -0.74 -9.28
C THR A 42 -15.57 -1.96 -9.79
N GLY A 43 -16.21 -2.81 -10.61
CA GLY A 43 -15.57 -3.96 -11.25
C GLY A 43 -14.98 -4.98 -10.28
N GLU A 44 -13.88 -5.63 -10.69
CA GLU A 44 -13.21 -6.65 -9.87
C GLU A 44 -12.61 -6.08 -8.58
N PHE A 45 -12.13 -4.83 -8.60
CA PHE A 45 -11.64 -4.16 -7.41
C PHE A 45 -12.74 -4.06 -6.33
N LYS A 46 -14.00 -3.82 -6.73
CA LYS A 46 -15.16 -3.82 -5.82
C LYS A 46 -15.39 -5.19 -5.16
N ILE A 47 -15.18 -6.29 -5.89
CA ILE A 47 -15.37 -7.64 -5.32
C ILE A 47 -14.41 -7.85 -4.15
N ASN A 48 -13.12 -7.52 -4.33
CA ASN A 48 -12.12 -7.59 -3.26
C ASN A 48 -12.41 -6.56 -2.15
N TRP A 49 -12.88 -5.37 -2.52
CA TRP A 49 -13.32 -4.34 -1.58
C TRP A 49 -14.43 -4.83 -0.66
N ASP A 50 -15.45 -5.50 -1.19
CA ASP A 50 -16.63 -5.91 -0.41
C ASP A 50 -16.32 -7.05 0.58
N ILE A 51 -15.24 -7.83 0.34
CA ILE A 51 -14.83 -8.94 1.21
C ILE A 51 -13.64 -8.62 2.12
N ARG A 52 -13.10 -7.40 2.04
CA ARG A 52 -11.89 -7.00 2.76
C ARG A 52 -12.02 -7.24 4.26
N SER A 53 -10.97 -7.78 4.90
CA SER A 53 -10.92 -7.99 6.36
C SER A 53 -9.96 -7.01 7.02
N LEU A 54 -10.07 -6.79 8.34
CA LEU A 54 -9.14 -5.89 9.06
C LEU A 54 -7.68 -6.32 8.93
N GLY A 55 -7.42 -7.62 8.83
CA GLY A 55 -6.09 -8.15 8.58
C GLY A 55 -5.46 -7.61 7.28
N TRP A 56 -6.27 -7.29 6.27
CA TRP A 56 -5.78 -6.68 5.02
C TRP A 56 -5.20 -5.29 5.29
N LEU A 57 -5.97 -4.43 5.98
CA LEU A 57 -5.52 -3.10 6.38
C LEU A 57 -4.29 -3.16 7.28
N ALA A 58 -4.28 -4.08 8.25
CA ALA A 58 -3.15 -4.28 9.15
C ALA A 58 -1.87 -4.62 8.38
N TYR A 59 -1.97 -5.54 7.42
CA TYR A 59 -0.84 -5.96 6.59
C TYR A 59 -0.34 -4.85 5.67
N MET A 60 -1.27 -4.07 5.10
CA MET A 60 -0.94 -2.90 4.28
C MET A 60 -0.16 -1.86 5.09
N LEU A 61 -0.64 -1.49 6.28
CA LEU A 61 0.06 -0.57 7.17
C LEU A 61 1.43 -1.09 7.60
N ALA A 62 1.54 -2.38 7.89
CA ALA A 62 2.82 -3.02 8.23
C ALA A 62 3.82 -2.99 7.07
N THR A 63 3.34 -3.20 5.85
CA THR A 63 4.16 -3.09 4.64
C THR A 63 4.63 -1.66 4.46
N VAL A 64 3.73 -0.67 4.48
CA VAL A 64 4.12 0.74 4.36
C VAL A 64 5.12 1.13 5.44
N TYR A 65 4.89 0.72 6.68
CA TYR A 65 5.81 0.96 7.79
C TYR A 65 7.22 0.46 7.47
N HIS A 66 7.35 -0.75 6.92
CA HIS A 66 8.65 -1.31 6.55
C HIS A 66 9.28 -0.63 5.33
N GLU A 67 8.53 -0.52 4.24
CA GLU A 67 9.02 -0.05 2.94
C GLU A 67 9.38 1.45 2.94
N THR A 68 8.77 2.23 3.85
CA THR A 68 9.00 3.68 3.96
C THR A 68 10.00 4.05 5.05
N ALA A 69 10.80 3.09 5.53
CA ALA A 69 11.72 3.26 6.65
C ALA A 69 11.04 3.91 7.88
N PHE A 70 9.82 3.45 8.20
CA PHE A 70 9.01 3.88 9.35
C PHE A 70 8.49 5.33 9.30
N THR A 71 8.71 6.03 8.18
CA THR A 71 8.23 7.40 8.00
C THR A 71 6.72 7.46 7.75
N MET A 72 6.14 6.37 7.27
CA MET A 72 4.76 6.26 6.76
C MET A 72 4.48 7.20 5.58
N GLN A 73 5.50 7.80 4.98
CA GLN A 73 5.36 8.68 3.82
C GLN A 73 5.81 7.95 2.56
N PRO A 74 5.20 8.25 1.40
CA PRO A 74 5.76 7.84 0.11
C PRO A 74 7.20 8.35 0.00
N ILE A 75 8.13 7.50 -0.44
CA ILE A 75 9.54 7.87 -0.60
C ILE A 75 10.07 7.39 -1.95
N ASP A 76 11.08 8.09 -2.43
CA ASP A 76 11.91 7.65 -3.55
C ASP A 76 12.94 6.60 -3.08
N GLU A 77 13.26 5.67 -3.97
CA GLU A 77 14.46 4.85 -3.85
C GLU A 77 15.67 5.78 -3.79
N VAL A 78 16.62 5.49 -2.91
CA VAL A 78 17.83 6.32 -2.79
C VAL A 78 18.87 5.84 -3.80
N GLY A 79 19.29 6.71 -4.70
CA GLY A 79 20.30 6.39 -5.71
C GLY A 79 20.67 7.58 -6.61
N SER A 80 21.79 7.47 -7.33
CA SER A 80 22.15 8.40 -8.40
C SER A 80 21.53 7.98 -9.73
N VAL A 81 21.57 8.87 -10.72
CA VAL A 81 21.13 8.56 -12.09
C VAL A 81 21.86 7.34 -12.63
N GLU A 82 23.19 7.28 -12.44
CA GLU A 82 24.03 6.17 -12.89
C GLU A 82 23.62 4.85 -12.22
N TYR A 83 23.40 4.85 -10.90
CA TYR A 83 22.93 3.68 -10.19
C TYR A 83 21.60 3.15 -10.76
N PHE A 84 20.64 4.03 -11.00
CA PHE A 84 19.34 3.60 -11.55
C PHE A 84 19.43 3.16 -13.02
N THR A 85 20.28 3.81 -13.81
CA THR A 85 20.55 3.37 -15.18
C THR A 85 21.17 1.98 -15.19
N GLU A 86 22.22 1.73 -14.39
CA GLU A 86 22.85 0.40 -14.30
C GLU A 86 21.87 -0.68 -13.83
N ARG A 87 20.94 -0.33 -12.93
CA ARG A 87 20.04 -1.28 -12.30
C ARG A 87 18.78 -1.58 -13.11
N TYR A 88 18.22 -0.60 -13.81
CA TYR A 88 16.86 -0.68 -14.37
C TYR A 88 16.75 -0.39 -15.86
N GLU A 89 17.80 0.16 -16.50
CA GLU A 89 17.77 0.48 -17.93
C GLU A 89 17.73 -0.81 -18.77
N GLY A 90 16.93 -0.81 -19.84
CA GLY A 90 16.83 -1.94 -20.77
C GLY A 90 16.15 -3.19 -20.18
N TRP A 91 15.61 -3.11 -18.95
CA TRP A 91 14.98 -4.27 -18.33
C TRP A 91 13.54 -4.46 -18.84
N ASP A 92 13.34 -5.45 -19.70
CA ASP A 92 12.07 -5.73 -20.36
C ASP A 92 10.92 -6.01 -19.39
N GLU A 93 11.17 -6.61 -18.22
CA GLU A 93 10.14 -6.86 -17.20
C GLU A 93 9.59 -5.57 -16.58
N LEU A 94 10.40 -4.51 -16.54
CA LEU A 94 9.99 -3.18 -16.09
C LEU A 94 9.42 -2.33 -17.23
N GLY A 95 9.58 -2.79 -18.47
CA GLY A 95 9.22 -2.03 -19.68
C GLY A 95 10.12 -0.81 -19.91
N ASN A 96 11.30 -0.77 -19.30
CA ASN A 96 12.28 0.31 -19.40
C ASN A 96 13.07 0.19 -20.71
N ASN A 97 12.39 0.38 -21.85
CA ASN A 97 12.94 0.13 -23.18
C ASN A 97 13.36 1.41 -23.92
N GLN A 98 13.34 2.57 -23.25
CA GLN A 98 13.80 3.85 -23.80
C GLN A 98 14.97 4.40 -22.98
N PRO A 99 15.95 5.04 -23.64
CA PRO A 99 17.06 5.69 -22.96
C PRO A 99 16.62 6.62 -21.81
N GLY A 100 17.13 6.37 -20.61
CA GLY A 100 16.87 7.16 -19.40
C GLY A 100 15.69 6.65 -18.57
N ASP A 101 15.05 5.55 -18.98
CA ASP A 101 13.94 4.96 -18.25
C ASP A 101 14.33 4.47 -16.87
N GLY A 102 15.54 3.92 -16.72
CA GLY A 102 16.00 3.37 -15.45
C GLY A 102 15.97 4.42 -14.34
N ALA A 103 16.54 5.60 -14.62
CA ALA A 103 16.54 6.73 -13.69
C ALA A 103 15.17 7.41 -13.58
N LYS A 104 14.42 7.55 -14.68
CA LYS A 104 13.12 8.22 -14.65
C LYS A 104 12.07 7.44 -13.85
N PHE A 105 12.04 6.12 -14.00
CA PHE A 105 11.05 5.22 -13.39
C PHE A 105 11.63 4.35 -12.27
N HIS A 106 12.52 4.92 -11.46
CA HIS A 106 13.00 4.29 -10.23
C HIS A 106 11.89 4.10 -9.18
N GLY A 107 12.17 3.37 -8.10
CA GLY A 107 11.19 3.07 -7.05
C GLY A 107 10.62 4.32 -6.40
N ARG A 108 9.28 4.42 -6.34
CA ARG A 108 8.57 5.50 -5.61
C ARG A 108 7.35 4.99 -4.87
N GLY A 109 6.82 5.79 -3.96
CA GLY A 109 5.57 5.49 -3.28
C GLY A 109 5.72 4.60 -2.05
N TYR A 110 4.59 4.13 -1.53
CA TYR A 110 4.55 3.26 -0.34
C TYR A 110 5.15 1.88 -0.53
N VAL A 111 5.30 1.42 -1.77
CA VAL A 111 5.72 0.05 -2.12
C VAL A 111 6.75 0.03 -3.25
N GLN A 112 7.47 1.13 -3.44
CA GLN A 112 8.57 1.23 -4.42
C GLN A 112 8.14 0.81 -5.84
N LEU A 113 7.05 1.41 -6.35
CA LEU A 113 6.60 1.24 -7.73
C LEU A 113 7.76 1.59 -8.67
N THR A 114 8.18 0.62 -9.49
CA THR A 114 9.38 0.74 -10.33
C THR A 114 9.05 0.31 -11.76
N GLY A 115 9.61 0.99 -12.76
CA GLY A 115 9.51 0.63 -14.17
C GLY A 115 8.41 1.34 -14.94
N ARG A 116 8.72 1.76 -16.17
CA ARG A 116 7.80 2.46 -17.10
C ARG A 116 6.47 1.76 -17.24
N ARG A 117 6.46 0.42 -17.38
CA ARG A 117 5.24 -0.39 -17.50
C ARG A 117 4.31 -0.14 -16.32
N ASN A 118 4.84 -0.19 -15.11
CA ASN A 118 4.06 -0.05 -13.89
C ASN A 118 3.52 1.38 -13.71
N TYR A 119 4.32 2.40 -14.01
CA TYR A 119 3.87 3.81 -14.01
C TYR A 119 2.75 4.05 -15.04
N THR A 120 2.89 3.45 -16.23
CA THR A 120 1.89 3.51 -17.30
C THR A 120 0.59 2.84 -16.86
N THR A 121 0.67 1.64 -16.29
CA THR A 121 -0.49 0.87 -15.83
C THR A 121 -1.23 1.55 -14.68
N MET A 122 -0.52 2.15 -13.72
CA MET A 122 -1.14 2.73 -12.53
C MET A 122 -1.86 4.06 -12.79
N THR A 123 -1.46 4.83 -13.81
CA THR A 123 -2.10 6.11 -14.16
C THR A 123 -3.62 5.99 -14.33
N PRO A 124 -4.16 5.15 -15.24
CA PRO A 124 -5.61 5.04 -15.43
C PRO A 124 -6.32 4.46 -14.21
N ILE A 125 -5.66 3.61 -13.41
CA ILE A 125 -6.23 3.06 -12.17
C ILE A 125 -6.42 4.17 -11.14
N VAL A 126 -5.39 4.99 -10.90
CA VAL A 126 -5.49 6.12 -9.96
C VAL A 126 -6.54 7.12 -10.42
N ARG A 127 -6.68 7.35 -11.72
CA ARG A 127 -7.71 8.22 -12.30
C ARG A 127 -9.14 7.75 -12.06
N GLN A 128 -9.39 6.47 -11.75
CA GLN A 128 -10.72 6.00 -11.34
C GLN A 128 -11.17 6.58 -10.00
N PHE A 129 -10.22 6.96 -9.14
CA PHE A 129 -10.47 7.55 -7.82
C PHE A 129 -10.16 9.05 -7.77
N TYR A 130 -9.18 9.49 -8.55
CA TYR A 130 -8.74 10.87 -8.66
C TYR A 130 -8.61 11.27 -10.14
N PRO A 131 -9.71 11.69 -10.80
CA PRO A 131 -9.72 11.94 -12.26
C PRO A 131 -8.66 12.93 -12.76
N ASN A 132 -8.25 13.88 -11.90
CA ASN A 132 -7.23 14.88 -12.22
C ASN A 132 -5.78 14.41 -11.95
N CYS A 133 -5.57 13.13 -11.64
CA CYS A 133 -4.24 12.57 -11.47
C CYS A 133 -3.41 12.76 -12.76
N PRO A 134 -2.18 13.29 -12.66
CA PRO A 134 -1.30 13.44 -13.83
C PRO A 134 -0.93 12.07 -14.41
N ASP A 135 -0.37 12.08 -15.62
CA ASP A 135 0.19 10.89 -16.22
C ASP A 135 1.55 10.60 -15.57
N PHE A 136 1.70 9.46 -14.90
CA PHE A 136 2.93 9.11 -14.20
C PHE A 136 4.12 8.86 -15.15
N THR A 137 3.88 8.64 -16.43
CA THR A 137 4.97 8.55 -17.43
C THR A 137 5.52 9.92 -17.81
N VAL A 138 4.72 10.97 -17.62
CA VAL A 138 5.08 12.37 -17.84
C VAL A 138 5.64 12.98 -16.56
N ASP A 139 4.95 12.77 -15.45
CA ASP A 139 5.28 13.27 -14.11
C ASP A 139 5.38 12.09 -13.11
N PRO A 140 6.53 11.39 -13.06
CA PRO A 140 6.71 10.23 -12.21
C PRO A 140 6.72 10.58 -10.71
N ASP A 141 7.11 11.80 -10.33
CA ASP A 141 7.18 12.22 -8.94
C ASP A 141 5.78 12.30 -8.29
N ALA A 142 4.72 12.45 -9.10
CA ALA A 142 3.35 12.40 -8.63
C ALA A 142 2.98 11.09 -7.92
N VAL A 143 3.70 9.99 -8.17
CA VAL A 143 3.53 8.72 -7.42
C VAL A 143 3.76 8.90 -5.92
N ASN A 144 4.58 9.87 -5.51
CA ASN A 144 4.81 10.19 -4.10
C ASN A 144 3.68 11.03 -3.47
N ASN A 145 2.62 11.38 -4.20
CA ASN A 145 1.42 11.92 -3.58
C ASN A 145 0.76 10.85 -2.69
N PRO A 146 0.56 11.08 -1.38
CA PRO A 146 0.01 10.08 -0.46
C PRO A 146 -1.35 9.50 -0.90
N LYS A 147 -2.18 10.30 -1.58
CA LYS A 147 -3.48 9.85 -2.11
C LYS A 147 -3.31 8.85 -3.25
N PHE A 148 -2.38 9.12 -4.15
CA PHE A 148 -2.12 8.26 -5.32
C PHE A 148 -1.37 6.99 -4.89
N ALA A 149 -0.37 7.12 -4.02
CA ALA A 149 0.35 6.02 -3.40
C ALA A 149 -0.60 5.06 -2.65
N ALA A 150 -1.62 5.59 -1.94
CA ALA A 150 -2.63 4.77 -1.31
C ALA A 150 -3.41 3.94 -2.35
N VAL A 151 -3.92 4.54 -3.43
CA VAL A 151 -4.62 3.79 -4.47
C VAL A 151 -3.74 2.69 -5.07
N ILE A 152 -2.47 2.99 -5.36
CA ILE A 152 -1.50 2.02 -5.90
C ILE A 152 -1.29 0.86 -4.93
N LEU A 153 -1.11 1.14 -3.63
CA LEU A 153 -0.99 0.12 -2.57
C LEU A 153 -2.24 -0.78 -2.53
N PHE A 154 -3.43 -0.18 -2.50
CA PHE A 154 -4.70 -0.91 -2.45
C PHE A 154 -4.91 -1.78 -3.68
N TYR A 155 -4.83 -1.19 -4.87
CA TYR A 155 -5.02 -1.92 -6.12
C TYR A 155 -3.99 -3.03 -6.29
N GLY A 156 -2.72 -2.69 -6.04
CA GLY A 156 -1.61 -3.62 -6.00
C GLY A 156 -1.88 -4.89 -5.21
N MET A 157 -2.22 -4.71 -3.93
CA MET A 157 -2.41 -5.81 -3.01
C MET A 157 -3.75 -6.53 -3.15
N PHE A 158 -4.80 -5.85 -3.63
CA PHE A 158 -6.13 -6.46 -3.85
C PHE A 158 -6.14 -7.31 -5.11
N MET A 159 -5.50 -6.80 -6.17
CA MET A 159 -5.51 -7.41 -7.50
C MET A 159 -4.31 -8.32 -7.75
N GLY A 160 -3.30 -8.28 -6.86
CA GLY A 160 -2.04 -8.99 -7.05
C GLY A 160 -1.26 -8.50 -8.26
N SER A 161 -1.37 -7.21 -8.60
CA SER A 161 -0.75 -6.65 -9.81
C SER A 161 0.78 -6.45 -9.71
N PHE A 162 1.36 -6.64 -8.52
CA PHE A 162 2.80 -6.56 -8.33
C PHE A 162 3.52 -7.89 -8.66
N THR A 163 3.02 -9.02 -8.14
CA THR A 163 3.71 -10.32 -8.22
C THR A 163 2.78 -11.48 -8.61
N GLY A 164 1.50 -11.23 -8.87
CA GLY A 164 0.44 -12.24 -9.03
C GLY A 164 -0.18 -12.71 -7.71
N HIS A 165 0.38 -12.32 -6.57
CA HIS A 165 -0.14 -12.66 -5.25
C HIS A 165 -1.01 -11.54 -4.68
N ALA A 166 -2.18 -11.87 -4.14
CA ALA A 166 -3.14 -10.93 -3.56
C ALA A 166 -3.46 -11.25 -2.09
N LEU A 167 -3.96 -10.25 -1.34
CA LEU A 167 -4.30 -10.40 0.08
C LEU A 167 -5.26 -11.56 0.35
N LYS A 168 -6.27 -11.74 -0.52
CA LYS A 168 -7.26 -12.82 -0.43
C LYS A 168 -6.66 -14.23 -0.46
N HIS A 169 -5.44 -14.40 -0.96
CA HIS A 169 -4.76 -15.70 -0.97
C HIS A 169 -4.18 -16.09 0.40
N TYR A 170 -4.01 -15.13 1.32
CA TYR A 170 -3.28 -15.33 2.58
C TYR A 170 -4.05 -14.91 3.82
N ILE A 171 -4.87 -13.88 3.72
CA ILE A 171 -5.50 -13.24 4.87
C ILE A 171 -7.01 -13.37 4.71
N GLY A 172 -7.60 -14.27 5.48
CA GLY A 172 -9.04 -14.44 5.59
C GLY A 172 -9.68 -13.54 6.64
N ASP A 173 -10.98 -13.77 6.85
CA ASP A 173 -11.78 -13.22 7.93
C ASP A 173 -11.83 -14.19 9.12
N PRO A 174 -11.15 -13.89 10.25
CA PRO A 174 -11.11 -14.78 11.40
C PRO A 174 -12.49 -14.97 12.05
N ASP A 175 -13.40 -14.00 11.93
CA ASP A 175 -14.78 -14.12 12.44
C ASP A 175 -15.58 -15.18 11.68
N LYS A 176 -15.11 -15.57 10.49
CA LYS A 176 -15.64 -16.66 9.66
C LYS A 176 -14.80 -17.94 9.77
N GLY A 177 -13.89 -18.02 10.74
CA GLY A 177 -12.98 -19.16 10.93
C GLY A 177 -11.90 -19.30 9.85
N GLN A 178 -11.66 -18.25 9.06
CA GLN A 178 -10.62 -18.27 8.03
C GLN A 178 -9.25 -17.92 8.63
N LYS A 179 -8.18 -18.46 8.03
CA LYS A 179 -6.81 -18.26 8.52
C LYS A 179 -6.28 -16.90 8.10
N VAL A 180 -5.42 -16.34 8.95
CA VAL A 180 -4.64 -15.12 8.69
C VAL A 180 -3.16 -15.50 8.63
N ASP A 181 -2.55 -15.36 7.45
CA ASP A 181 -1.13 -15.68 7.22
C ASP A 181 -0.36 -14.44 6.76
N PHE A 182 0.01 -13.58 7.72
CA PHE A 182 0.82 -12.39 7.44
C PHE A 182 2.24 -12.72 6.96
N TYR A 183 2.77 -13.91 7.28
CA TYR A 183 4.12 -14.29 6.89
C TYR A 183 4.17 -14.52 5.37
N ASN A 184 3.30 -15.37 4.84
CA ASN A 184 3.29 -15.66 3.40
C ASN A 184 2.69 -14.52 2.57
N ALA A 185 1.94 -13.60 3.18
CA ALA A 185 1.49 -12.37 2.51
C ALA A 185 2.64 -11.49 1.98
N ARG A 186 3.90 -11.69 2.46
CA ARG A 186 5.08 -10.99 1.90
C ARG A 186 5.25 -11.17 0.39
N ARG A 187 4.77 -12.31 -0.12
CA ARG A 187 4.74 -12.65 -1.55
C ARG A 187 4.04 -11.64 -2.43
N ILE A 188 3.16 -10.81 -1.87
CA ILE A 188 2.43 -9.75 -2.58
C ILE A 188 3.36 -8.63 -3.05
N ILE A 189 4.43 -8.34 -2.30
CA ILE A 189 5.35 -7.22 -2.59
C ILE A 189 6.72 -7.71 -3.05
N ASN A 190 7.25 -8.75 -2.42
CA ASN A 190 8.55 -9.34 -2.71
C ASN A 190 8.49 -10.85 -2.41
N GLY A 191 9.59 -11.60 -2.38
CA GLY A 191 9.62 -13.00 -1.95
C GLY A 191 9.24 -13.19 -0.47
N LEU A 192 10.13 -13.78 0.32
CA LEU A 192 9.94 -13.91 1.78
C LEU A 192 10.95 -13.07 2.57
N ASP A 193 11.65 -12.14 1.91
CA ASP A 193 12.57 -11.24 2.59
C ASP A 193 11.84 -10.43 3.67
N ARG A 194 12.42 -10.41 4.88
CA ARG A 194 11.86 -9.80 6.10
C ARG A 194 10.44 -10.24 6.47
N ALA A 195 9.93 -11.34 5.91
CA ALA A 195 8.54 -11.78 6.11
C ALA A 195 8.12 -11.89 7.58
N LYS A 196 8.98 -12.49 8.43
CA LYS A 196 8.70 -12.59 9.87
C LYS A 196 8.56 -11.21 10.53
N LEU A 197 9.48 -10.30 10.23
CA LEU A 197 9.49 -8.97 10.83
C LEU A 197 8.24 -8.16 10.44
N ILE A 198 7.86 -8.22 9.16
CA ILE A 198 6.67 -7.54 8.65
C ILE A 198 5.39 -8.18 9.23
N ALA A 199 5.37 -9.51 9.37
CA ALA A 199 4.27 -10.20 10.03
C ALA A 199 4.11 -9.75 11.50
N ASP A 200 5.21 -9.62 12.24
CA ASP A 200 5.20 -9.11 13.61
C ASP A 200 4.65 -7.67 13.67
N TYR A 201 4.97 -6.81 12.69
CA TYR A 201 4.35 -5.48 12.56
C TYR A 201 2.85 -5.56 12.26
N ALA A 202 2.43 -6.46 11.36
CA ALA A 202 1.03 -6.65 10.98
C ALA A 202 0.19 -7.10 12.18
N VAL A 203 0.71 -7.97 13.05
CA VAL A 203 0.03 -8.33 14.31
C VAL A 203 -0.19 -7.09 15.17
N LYS A 204 0.83 -6.24 15.36
CA LYS A 204 0.71 -5.02 16.18
C LYS A 204 -0.30 -4.03 15.60
N PHE A 205 -0.30 -3.83 14.28
CA PHE A 205 -1.30 -2.99 13.62
C PHE A 205 -2.71 -3.59 13.72
N ASN A 206 -2.86 -4.91 13.58
CA ASN A 206 -4.15 -5.58 13.69
C ASN A 206 -4.75 -5.39 15.09
N THR A 207 -3.94 -5.63 16.14
CA THR A 207 -4.36 -5.37 17.53
C THR A 207 -4.71 -3.89 17.77
N ALA A 208 -4.00 -2.96 17.12
CA ALA A 208 -4.32 -1.54 17.23
C ALA A 208 -5.66 -1.19 16.56
N LEU A 209 -5.95 -1.77 15.39
CA LEU A 209 -7.21 -1.58 14.66
C LEU A 209 -8.40 -2.19 15.42
N GLU A 210 -8.27 -3.43 15.90
CA GLU A 210 -9.30 -4.10 16.70
C GLU A 210 -9.62 -3.30 17.96
N GLY A 211 -8.59 -2.87 18.70
CA GLY A 211 -8.75 -2.07 19.92
C GLY A 211 -9.22 -0.63 19.69
N ALA A 212 -9.38 -0.22 18.43
CA ALA A 212 -9.92 1.06 17.98
C ALA A 212 -11.31 0.91 17.33
N ASP A 213 -11.94 -0.26 17.49
CA ASP A 213 -13.26 -0.56 16.92
C ASP A 213 -13.30 -0.32 15.40
N ALA A 214 -12.16 -0.55 14.73
CA ALA A 214 -12.11 -0.54 13.28
C ALA A 214 -13.01 -1.66 12.75
N LYS A 215 -13.77 -1.36 11.70
CA LYS A 215 -14.66 -2.34 11.07
C LYS A 215 -14.09 -2.73 9.73
N SER A 216 -14.24 -4.00 9.38
CA SER A 216 -14.04 -4.51 8.01
C SER A 216 -15.06 -3.91 7.02
N LYS A 217 -16.11 -3.23 7.52
CA LYS A 217 -17.25 -2.70 6.76
C LYS A 217 -17.65 -1.31 7.25
N PRO A 218 -18.08 -0.38 6.37
CA PRO A 218 -19.13 0.55 6.77
C PRO A 218 -20.39 -0.29 7.04
N LEU A 219 -21.11 -0.05 8.14
CA LEU A 219 -22.50 -0.47 8.21
C LEU A 219 -23.17 0.10 6.97
N SER A 220 -23.70 -0.74 6.07
CA SER A 220 -24.61 -0.24 5.06
C SER A 220 -25.78 0.33 5.83
N SER A 221 -25.88 1.66 5.91
CA SER A 221 -27.16 2.29 6.13
C SER A 221 -28.02 1.87 4.95
N ALA A 222 -28.94 0.94 5.21
CA ALA A 222 -30.06 0.70 4.35
C ALA A 222 -30.78 2.04 4.14
N ILE A 223 -30.90 2.46 2.89
CA ILE A 223 -31.97 3.33 2.39
C ILE A 223 -32.37 2.73 1.04
#